data_AF-A0A970WGJ2-F1
#
_entry.id   AF-A0A970WGJ2-F1
#
_cell.length_a   1.000
_cell.length_b   1.000
_cell.length_c   1.000
_cell.angle_alpha   90.00
_cell.angle_beta   90.00
_cell.angle_gamma   90.00
#
_symmetry.space_group_name_H-M   'P 1'
#
loop_
_entity.id
_entity.type
_entity.pdbx_description
1 polymer ?
#
loop_
_entity_poly.entity_id
_entity_poly.type
_entity_poly.pdbx_seq_one_letter_code
_entity_poly.pdbx_strand_id
1 'polypeptide(L)'
;MGNKRELTQAELQRLQRILACTNLRRQRDLAVLLFVLSGLTLIGVPFLSGFSPFGFLFGATLAMAAFFLGMARLGYYKLFRLIHHLAAQHDPQQVARPVSMRSSCRYACMAATLGCAILVLAILAALHTIRRDAQAKWTIAEDYLAEHSDVALEQAKSLVSMVGDGEAPFIRLSGSDVPAGLAVPQLKFAEVWPTHVNLILYTNPDVVSGFRVWTSSVAAEYQDRPTVIPFVFRYRYCDDFPISAANRP
;
A
#
# COMPACT_ATOMS: atom_id res chain seq x y z
N MET A 1 58.56 17.06 -2.28
CA MET A 1 58.96 15.69 -1.83
C MET A 1 57.87 15.15 -0.93
N GLY A 2 56.96 14.35 -1.47
CA GLY A 2 55.84 13.79 -0.71
C GLY A 2 56.32 12.60 0.12
N ASN A 3 56.09 12.65 1.43
CA ASN A 3 56.36 11.56 2.37
C ASN A 3 55.62 10.29 1.91
N LYS A 4 56.34 9.32 1.34
CA LYS A 4 55.82 7.97 1.13
C LYS A 4 55.72 7.32 2.50
N ARG A 5 54.52 7.37 3.12
CA ARG A 5 54.23 6.54 4.28
C ARG A 5 54.29 5.08 3.84
N GLU A 6 55.37 4.40 4.22
CA GLU A 6 55.45 2.95 4.08
C GLU A 6 54.40 2.34 5.01
N LEU A 7 53.42 1.67 4.41
CA LEU A 7 52.39 0.93 5.15
C LEU A 7 53.05 -0.20 5.93
N THR A 8 52.69 -0.33 7.20
CA THR A 8 53.22 -1.41 8.04
C THR A 8 52.75 -2.77 7.51
N GLN A 9 53.57 -3.81 7.71
CA GLN A 9 53.27 -5.17 7.22
C GLN A 9 51.93 -5.72 7.76
N ALA A 10 51.50 -5.26 8.94
CA ALA A 10 50.21 -5.58 9.54
C ALA A 10 49.04 -4.86 8.83
N GLU A 11 49.20 -3.61 8.40
CA GLU A 11 48.21 -2.88 7.60
C GLU A 11 48.06 -3.51 6.21
N LEU A 12 49.19 -3.92 5.62
CA LEU A 12 49.22 -4.60 4.33
C LEU A 12 48.50 -5.96 4.39
N GLN A 13 48.71 -6.75 5.44
CA GLN A 13 47.97 -7.99 5.67
C GLN A 13 46.47 -7.75 5.96
N ARG A 14 46.11 -6.68 6.67
CA ARG A 14 44.69 -6.30 6.89
C ARG A 14 44.03 -5.92 5.56
N LEU A 15 44.71 -5.12 4.75
CA LEU A 15 44.25 -4.74 3.41
C LEU A 15 44.11 -5.96 2.51
N GLN A 16 45.08 -6.88 2.50
CA GLN A 16 44.99 -8.13 1.75
C GLN A 16 43.81 -9.01 2.20
N ARG A 17 43.53 -9.08 3.51
CA ARG A 17 42.35 -9.79 4.03
C ARG A 17 41.03 -9.17 3.57
N ILE A 18 40.95 -7.85 3.54
CA ILE A 18 39.78 -7.10 3.03
C ILE A 18 39.67 -7.26 1.51
N LEU A 19 40.78 -7.24 0.78
CA LEU A 19 40.85 -7.40 -0.68
C LEU A 19 40.63 -8.84 -1.15
N ALA A 20 40.87 -9.83 -0.29
CA ALA A 20 40.57 -11.25 -0.53
C ALA A 20 39.08 -11.57 -0.42
N CYS A 21 38.24 -10.60 -0.05
CA CYS A 21 36.80 -10.79 0.03
C CYS A 21 36.20 -10.96 -1.38
N THR A 22 36.04 -12.21 -1.81
CA THR A 22 35.61 -12.65 -3.15
C THR A 22 34.15 -12.35 -3.51
N ASN A 23 33.38 -11.71 -2.61
CA ASN A 23 31.93 -11.54 -2.75
C ASN A 23 31.47 -10.25 -3.45
N LEU A 24 32.35 -9.59 -4.22
CA LEU A 24 32.05 -8.33 -4.92
C LEU A 24 30.92 -8.45 -5.94
N ARG A 25 30.81 -9.61 -6.58
CA ARG A 25 29.74 -9.87 -7.54
C ARG A 25 28.38 -9.90 -6.85
N ARG A 26 28.32 -10.53 -5.67
CA ARG A 26 27.12 -10.55 -4.82
C ARG A 26 26.71 -9.15 -4.38
N GLN A 27 27.67 -8.26 -4.12
CA GLN A 27 27.40 -6.84 -3.80
C GLN A 27 26.75 -6.10 -4.96
N ARG A 28 27.27 -6.28 -6.18
CA ARG A 28 26.71 -5.68 -7.40
C ARG A 28 25.31 -6.23 -7.70
N ASP A 29 25.15 -7.54 -7.62
CA ASP A 29 23.88 -8.21 -7.95
C ASP A 29 22.78 -7.84 -6.93
N LEU A 30 23.14 -7.72 -5.64
CA LEU A 30 22.25 -7.20 -4.59
C LEU A 30 21.90 -5.72 -4.83
N ALA A 31 22.86 -4.91 -5.28
CA ALA A 31 22.59 -3.51 -5.63
C ALA A 31 21.57 -3.40 -6.77
N VAL A 32 21.73 -4.20 -7.84
CA VAL A 32 20.76 -4.25 -8.95
C VAL A 32 19.37 -4.65 -8.45
N LEU A 33 19.28 -5.66 -7.58
CA LEU A 33 18.01 -6.08 -6.99
C LEU A 33 17.35 -4.97 -6.19
N LEU A 34 18.12 -4.19 -5.43
CA LEU A 34 17.61 -3.03 -4.69
C LEU A 34 17.11 -1.90 -5.61
N PHE A 35 17.76 -1.66 -6.75
CA PHE A 35 17.26 -0.71 -7.75
C PHE A 35 15.96 -1.18 -8.39
N VAL A 36 15.87 -2.46 -8.74
CA VAL A 36 14.64 -3.05 -9.29
C VAL A 36 13.51 -2.94 -8.25
N LEU A 37 13.79 -3.27 -7.00
CA LEU A 37 12.82 -3.15 -5.91
C LEU A 37 12.35 -1.70 -5.73
N SER A 38 13.28 -0.75 -5.75
CA SER A 38 13.00 0.69 -5.68
C SER A 38 12.11 1.17 -6.83
N GLY A 39 12.44 0.78 -8.07
CA GLY A 39 11.66 1.12 -9.25
C GLY A 39 10.24 0.53 -9.19
N LEU A 40 10.12 -0.73 -8.79
CA LEU A 40 8.82 -1.39 -8.61
C LEU A 40 7.98 -0.74 -7.51
N THR A 41 8.61 -0.32 -6.40
CA THR A 41 7.89 0.41 -5.35
C THR A 41 7.39 1.76 -5.85
N LEU A 42 8.22 2.51 -6.58
CA LEU A 42 7.82 3.79 -7.18
C LEU A 42 6.65 3.63 -8.16
N ILE A 43 6.63 2.57 -8.96
CA ILE A 43 5.52 2.28 -9.89
C ILE A 43 4.25 1.86 -9.11
N GLY A 44 4.40 1.16 -7.98
CA GLY A 44 3.29 0.73 -7.12
C GLY A 44 2.69 1.83 -6.25
N VAL A 45 3.47 2.85 -5.88
CA VAL A 45 3.08 3.94 -4.99
C VAL A 45 1.81 4.70 -5.44
N PRO A 46 1.64 5.07 -6.72
CA PRO A 46 0.41 5.70 -7.20
C PRO A 46 -0.85 4.85 -6.93
N PHE A 47 -0.75 3.53 -7.06
CA PHE A 47 -1.87 2.63 -6.78
C PHE A 47 -2.22 2.58 -5.30
N LEU A 48 -1.22 2.67 -4.41
CA LEU A 48 -1.41 2.71 -2.96
C LEU A 48 -1.90 4.07 -2.47
N SER A 49 -1.49 5.16 -3.13
CA SER A 49 -1.89 6.53 -2.78
C SER A 49 -3.40 6.78 -2.91
N GLY A 50 -4.08 6.02 -3.77
CA GLY A 50 -5.53 6.07 -3.91
C GLY A 50 -6.30 5.54 -2.69
N PHE A 51 -5.63 4.82 -1.77
CA PHE A 51 -6.24 4.27 -0.56
C PHE A 51 -5.99 5.13 0.68
N SER A 52 -4.80 5.73 0.80
CA SER A 52 -4.49 6.69 1.87
C SER A 52 -3.25 7.55 1.54
N PRO A 53 -3.19 8.79 2.03
CA PRO A 53 -1.98 9.64 1.91
C PRO A 53 -0.77 9.00 2.62
N PHE A 54 -0.99 8.18 3.66
CA PHE A 54 0.07 7.46 4.35
C PHE A 54 0.69 6.33 3.50
N GLY A 55 -0.11 5.67 2.65
CA GLY A 55 0.38 4.64 1.73
C GLY A 55 1.40 5.20 0.73
N PHE A 56 1.19 6.45 0.29
CA PHE A 56 2.15 7.16 -0.55
C PHE A 56 3.47 7.42 0.18
N LEU A 57 3.40 8.03 1.38
CA LEU A 57 4.59 8.37 2.17
C LEU A 57 5.41 7.12 2.53
N PHE A 58 4.74 6.05 2.95
CA PHE A 58 5.41 4.80 3.28
C PHE A 58 6.09 4.18 2.07
N GLY A 59 5.37 4.05 0.94
CA GLY A 59 5.92 3.45 -0.27
C GLY A 59 7.06 4.28 -0.89
N ALA A 60 6.95 5.61 -0.87
CA ALA A 60 8.02 6.51 -1.33
C ALA A 60 9.27 6.40 -0.44
N THR A 61 9.10 6.34 0.88
CA THR A 61 10.21 6.17 1.83
C THR A 61 10.91 4.83 1.63
N LEU A 62 10.15 3.74 1.44
CA LEU A 62 10.70 2.41 1.17
C LEU A 62 11.47 2.38 -0.16
N ALA A 63 10.91 2.99 -1.22
CA ALA A 63 11.57 3.09 -2.52
C ALA A 63 12.90 3.84 -2.43
N MET A 64 12.91 4.95 -1.68
CA MET A 64 14.07 5.81 -1.50
C MET A 64 15.15 5.11 -0.65
N ALA A 65 14.76 4.40 0.42
CA ALA A 65 15.69 3.59 1.21
C ALA A 65 16.34 2.47 0.38
N ALA A 66 15.54 1.76 -0.43
CA ALA A 66 16.06 0.74 -1.35
C ALA A 66 17.01 1.34 -2.39
N PHE A 67 16.68 2.51 -2.95
CA PHE A 67 17.55 3.24 -3.88
C PHE A 67 18.89 3.61 -3.25
N PHE A 68 18.89 4.24 -2.07
CA PHE A 68 20.11 4.65 -1.39
C PHE A 68 20.99 3.45 -1.00
N LEU A 69 20.38 2.35 -0.55
CA LEU A 69 21.10 1.13 -0.24
C LEU A 69 21.72 0.52 -1.51
N GLY A 70 21.00 0.56 -2.64
CA GLY A 70 21.52 0.17 -3.96
C GLY A 70 22.71 1.02 -4.39
N MET A 71 22.61 2.34 -4.24
CA MET A 71 23.69 3.30 -4.55
C MET A 71 24.93 3.06 -3.69
N ALA A 72 24.76 2.88 -2.38
CA ALA A 72 25.86 2.60 -1.45
C ALA A 72 26.59 1.31 -1.82
N ARG A 73 25.84 0.26 -2.21
CA ARG A 73 26.39 -1.04 -2.61
C ARG A 73 27.13 -0.97 -3.96
N LEU A 74 26.62 -0.22 -4.93
CA LEU A 74 27.35 0.06 -6.18
C LEU A 74 28.60 0.90 -5.96
N GLY A 75 28.52 1.91 -5.08
CA GLY A 75 29.66 2.75 -4.70
C GLY A 75 30.79 1.91 -4.09
N TYR A 76 30.44 1.02 -3.15
CA TYR A 76 31.38 0.06 -2.57
C TYR A 76 32.02 -0.84 -3.62
N TYR A 77 31.22 -1.36 -4.57
CA TYR A 77 31.73 -2.17 -5.68
C TYR A 77 32.72 -1.40 -6.58
N LYS A 78 32.39 -0.17 -6.98
CA LYS A 78 33.25 0.67 -7.82
C LYS A 78 34.54 1.06 -7.10
N LEU A 79 34.46 1.47 -5.83
CA LEU A 79 35.61 1.82 -5.01
C LEU A 79 36.58 0.64 -4.86
N PHE A 80 36.04 -0.54 -4.58
CA PHE A 80 36.86 -1.75 -4.47
C PHE A 80 37.57 -2.10 -5.78
N ARG A 81 36.88 -1.96 -6.92
CA ARG A 81 37.47 -2.20 -8.25
C ARG A 81 38.59 -1.20 -8.57
N LEU A 82 38.43 0.06 -8.16
CA LEU A 82 39.45 1.10 -8.30
C LEU A 82 40.69 0.79 -7.46
N ILE A 83 40.51 0.38 -6.20
CA ILE A 83 41.61 0.00 -5.31
C ILE A 83 42.38 -1.20 -5.89
N HIS A 84 41.68 -2.22 -6.41
CA HIS A 84 42.33 -3.35 -7.09
C HIS A 84 43.10 -2.93 -8.34
N HIS A 85 42.55 -2.01 -9.14
CA HIS A 85 43.24 -1.50 -10.32
C HIS A 85 44.50 -0.72 -9.95
N LEU A 86 44.46 0.10 -8.89
CA LEU A 86 45.62 0.85 -8.40
C LEU A 86 46.68 -0.08 -7.79
N ALA A 87 46.26 -1.11 -7.05
CA ALA A 87 47.16 -2.12 -6.50
C ALA A 87 47.87 -2.92 -7.60
N ALA A 88 47.15 -3.29 -8.66
CA ALA A 88 47.73 -4.00 -9.80
C ALA A 88 48.76 -3.18 -10.59
N GLN A 89 48.66 -1.85 -10.56
CA GLN A 89 49.65 -0.96 -11.18
C GLN A 89 50.94 -0.81 -10.35
N HIS A 90 50.89 -1.08 -9.04
CA HIS A 90 52.05 -0.90 -8.15
C HIS A 90 52.87 -2.18 -7.93
N ASP A 91 52.30 -3.38 -8.11
CA ASP A 91 53.04 -4.65 -8.03
C ASP A 91 52.46 -5.71 -9.01
N PRO A 92 52.97 -5.81 -10.25
CA PRO A 92 52.40 -6.67 -11.29
C PRO A 92 52.58 -8.17 -11.02
N GLN A 93 53.50 -8.58 -10.12
CA GLN A 93 53.78 -10.00 -9.87
C GLN A 93 52.78 -10.67 -8.91
N GLN A 94 52.03 -9.90 -8.10
CA GLN A 94 51.05 -10.47 -7.16
C GLN A 94 49.65 -10.73 -7.75
N VAL A 95 49.36 -10.22 -8.96
CA VAL A 95 47.99 -10.24 -9.53
C VAL A 95 47.72 -11.45 -10.46
N ALA A 96 48.73 -12.27 -10.76
CA ALA A 96 48.66 -13.30 -11.79
C ALA A 96 47.97 -14.63 -11.39
N ARG A 97 46.94 -14.60 -10.52
CA ARG A 97 46.04 -15.76 -10.37
C ARG A 97 44.68 -15.47 -11.00
N PRO A 98 44.41 -15.96 -12.23
CA PRO A 98 43.08 -15.87 -12.81
C PRO A 98 42.12 -16.73 -11.99
N VAL A 99 41.20 -16.09 -11.26
CA VAL A 99 40.07 -16.78 -10.63
C VAL A 99 39.18 -17.28 -11.76
N SER A 100 39.25 -18.58 -12.05
CA SER A 100 38.43 -19.22 -13.06
C SER A 100 36.95 -19.00 -12.74
N MET A 101 36.28 -18.27 -13.63
CA MET A 101 34.87 -17.94 -13.53
C MET A 101 34.02 -19.20 -13.63
N ARG A 102 33.36 -19.61 -12.55
CA ARG A 102 32.20 -20.51 -12.63
C ARG A 102 30.98 -19.74 -13.14
N SER A 103 30.50 -20.13 -14.33
CA SER A 103 29.32 -19.61 -15.03
C SER A 103 28.00 -19.84 -14.28
N SER A 104 27.98 -20.71 -13.27
CA SER A 104 26.78 -21.10 -12.51
C SER A 104 26.12 -19.96 -11.71
N CYS A 105 26.81 -18.85 -11.45
CA CYS A 105 26.27 -17.74 -10.65
C CYS A 105 25.30 -16.83 -11.43
N ARG A 106 25.37 -16.80 -12.78
CA ARG A 106 24.46 -15.96 -13.59
C ARG A 106 23.02 -16.46 -13.58
N TYR A 107 22.83 -17.78 -13.64
CA TYR A 107 21.50 -18.40 -13.66
C TYR A 107 20.78 -18.25 -12.32
N ALA A 108 21.49 -18.37 -11.20
CA ALA A 108 20.90 -18.19 -9.87
C ALA A 108 20.37 -16.75 -9.64
N CYS A 109 21.09 -15.73 -10.12
CA CYS A 109 20.66 -14.34 -9.97
C CYS A 109 19.49 -13.97 -10.90
N MET A 110 19.45 -14.53 -12.12
CA MET A 110 18.30 -14.35 -13.03
C MET A 110 17.05 -15.07 -12.53
N ALA A 111 17.21 -16.27 -11.95
CA ALA A 111 16.08 -16.99 -11.35
C ALA A 111 15.47 -16.26 -10.15
N ALA A 112 16.31 -15.67 -9.29
CA ALA A 112 15.84 -14.90 -8.13
C ALA A 112 15.11 -13.60 -8.53
N THR A 113 15.62 -12.88 -9.53
CA THR A 113 14.98 -11.65 -10.03
C THR A 113 13.65 -11.94 -10.73
N LEU A 114 13.59 -13.02 -11.53
CA LEU A 114 12.35 -13.47 -12.16
C LEU A 114 11.32 -13.92 -11.10
N GLY A 115 11.76 -14.66 -10.08
CA GLY A 115 10.90 -15.09 -8.97
C GLY A 115 10.29 -13.93 -8.19
N CYS A 116 11.08 -12.90 -7.87
CA CYS A 116 10.57 -11.68 -7.23
C CYS A 116 9.56 -10.93 -8.12
N ALA A 117 9.82 -10.83 -9.43
CA ALA A 117 8.91 -10.16 -10.35
C ALA A 117 7.55 -10.90 -10.45
N ILE A 118 7.58 -12.24 -10.55
CA ILE A 118 6.37 -13.07 -10.57
C ILE A 118 5.58 -12.89 -9.27
N LEU A 119 6.25 -12.90 -8.11
CA LEU A 119 5.58 -12.72 -6.82
C LEU A 119 4.90 -11.35 -6.72
N VAL A 120 5.57 -10.27 -7.13
CA VAL A 120 4.99 -8.92 -7.13
C VAL A 120 3.78 -8.84 -8.07
N LEU A 121 3.88 -9.41 -9.27
CA LEU A 121 2.75 -9.45 -10.21
C LEU A 121 1.57 -10.25 -9.65
N ALA A 122 1.82 -11.37 -8.97
CA ALA A 122 0.78 -12.16 -8.33
C ALA A 122 0.08 -11.37 -7.20
N ILE A 123 0.84 -10.64 -6.38
CA ILE A 123 0.28 -9.79 -5.32
C ILE A 123 -0.56 -8.66 -5.92
N LEU A 124 -0.07 -7.99 -6.97
CA LEU A 124 -0.82 -6.93 -7.66
C LEU A 124 -2.10 -7.45 -8.30
N ALA A 125 -2.06 -8.65 -8.92
CA ALA A 125 -3.23 -9.30 -9.47
C ALA A 125 -4.27 -9.62 -8.39
N ALA A 126 -3.83 -10.15 -7.24
CA ALA A 126 -4.70 -10.45 -6.10
C ALA A 126 -5.32 -9.18 -5.49
N LEU A 127 -4.54 -8.09 -5.37
CA LEU A 127 -5.07 -6.79 -4.92
C LEU A 127 -6.09 -6.22 -5.93
N HIS A 128 -5.85 -6.42 -7.23
CA HIS A 128 -6.77 -5.98 -8.27
C HIS A 128 -8.10 -6.75 -8.25
N THR A 129 -8.07 -8.07 -8.05
CA THR A 129 -9.29 -8.88 -7.93
C THR A 129 -10.09 -8.49 -6.68
N ILE A 130 -9.44 -8.35 -5.52
CA ILE A 130 -10.09 -7.89 -4.29
C ILE A 130 -10.76 -6.52 -4.50
N ARG A 131 -10.07 -5.60 -5.19
CA ARG A 131 -10.63 -4.28 -5.51
C ARG A 131 -11.84 -4.37 -6.43
N ARG A 132 -11.78 -5.21 -7.47
CA ARG A 132 -12.91 -5.42 -8.38
C ARG A 132 -14.12 -6.01 -7.66
N ASP A 133 -13.91 -6.99 -6.81
CA ASP A 133 -14.98 -7.62 -6.03
C ASP A 133 -15.62 -6.62 -5.07
N ALA A 134 -14.81 -5.82 -4.36
CA ALA A 134 -15.32 -4.76 -3.51
C ALA A 134 -16.16 -3.76 -4.32
N GLN A 135 -15.66 -3.30 -5.47
CA GLN A 135 -16.37 -2.32 -6.31
C GLN A 135 -17.65 -2.89 -6.93
N ALA A 136 -17.66 -4.17 -7.30
CA ALA A 136 -18.85 -4.85 -7.78
C ALA A 136 -19.96 -4.87 -6.72
N LYS A 137 -19.61 -5.15 -5.45
CA LYS A 137 -20.58 -5.12 -4.33
C LYS A 137 -21.24 -3.74 -4.16
N TRP A 138 -20.44 -2.68 -4.24
CA TRP A 138 -20.94 -1.31 -4.18
C TRP A 138 -21.88 -0.99 -5.35
N THR A 139 -21.52 -1.44 -6.55
CA THR A 139 -22.32 -1.19 -7.76
C THR A 139 -23.67 -1.89 -7.66
N ILE A 140 -23.69 -3.18 -7.26
CA ILE A 140 -24.94 -3.95 -7.08
C ILE A 140 -25.89 -3.29 -6.07
N ALA A 141 -25.36 -2.81 -4.94
CA ALA A 141 -26.19 -2.15 -3.93
C ALA A 141 -26.70 -0.77 -4.39
N GLU A 142 -25.91 -0.02 -5.16
CA GLU A 142 -26.37 1.25 -5.74
C GLU A 142 -27.42 1.04 -6.83
N ASP A 143 -27.22 0.06 -7.71
CA ASP A 143 -28.19 -0.31 -8.74
C ASP A 143 -29.52 -0.73 -8.11
N TYR A 144 -29.47 -1.51 -7.02
CA TYR A 144 -30.66 -1.88 -6.25
C TYR A 144 -31.40 -0.67 -5.69
N LEU A 145 -30.69 0.27 -5.06
CA LEU A 145 -31.28 1.50 -4.52
C LEU A 145 -31.82 2.41 -5.63
N ALA A 146 -31.21 2.39 -6.81
CA ALA A 146 -31.67 3.17 -7.95
C ALA A 146 -32.99 2.61 -8.51
N GLU A 147 -33.13 1.27 -8.57
CA GLU A 147 -34.37 0.61 -8.98
C GLU A 147 -35.51 0.82 -7.97
N HIS A 148 -35.18 0.94 -6.68
CA HIS A 148 -36.16 1.04 -5.59
C HIS A 148 -36.21 2.44 -4.95
N SER A 149 -35.76 3.49 -5.64
CA SER A 149 -35.48 4.80 -5.02
C SER A 149 -36.66 5.38 -4.25
N ASP A 150 -37.85 5.39 -4.86
CA ASP A 150 -39.04 6.02 -4.26
C ASP A 150 -39.50 5.25 -3.02
N VAL A 151 -39.48 3.92 -3.10
CA VAL A 151 -39.83 3.02 -1.99
C VAL A 151 -38.82 3.14 -0.85
N ALA A 152 -37.53 3.19 -1.18
CA ALA A 152 -36.44 3.35 -0.23
C ALA A 152 -36.57 4.65 0.57
N LEU A 153 -36.89 5.77 -0.11
CA LEU A 153 -37.07 7.07 0.54
C LEU A 153 -38.26 7.08 1.50
N GLU A 154 -39.42 6.58 1.06
CA GLU A 154 -40.62 6.54 1.90
C GLU A 154 -40.45 5.62 3.12
N GLN A 155 -39.82 4.46 2.92
CA GLN A 155 -39.49 3.56 4.03
C GLN A 155 -38.47 4.18 4.98
N ALA A 156 -37.46 4.89 4.46
CA ALA A 156 -36.51 5.62 5.30
C ALA A 156 -37.20 6.70 6.13
N LYS A 157 -38.11 7.49 5.54
CA LYS A 157 -38.92 8.48 6.27
C LYS A 157 -39.75 7.83 7.38
N SER A 158 -40.40 6.71 7.08
CA SER A 158 -41.17 5.94 8.06
C SER A 158 -40.29 5.48 9.23
N LEU A 159 -39.13 4.88 8.95
CA LEU A 159 -38.18 4.46 9.99
C LEU A 159 -37.69 5.63 10.84
N VAL A 160 -37.27 6.73 10.21
CA VAL A 160 -36.79 7.92 10.91
C VAL A 160 -37.87 8.51 11.82
N SER A 161 -39.14 8.51 11.37
CA SER A 161 -40.26 8.99 12.21
C SER A 161 -40.49 8.13 13.47
N MET A 162 -40.06 6.87 13.48
CA MET A 162 -40.18 5.98 14.65
C MET A 162 -39.10 6.21 15.71
N VAL A 163 -37.94 6.79 15.35
CA VAL A 163 -36.84 7.03 16.30
C VAL A 163 -37.21 8.10 17.33
N GLY A 164 -38.03 9.09 16.95
CA GLY A 164 -38.46 10.19 17.82
C GLY A 164 -37.30 10.96 18.46
N ASP A 165 -37.60 11.80 19.46
CA ASP A 165 -36.59 12.53 20.25
C ASP A 165 -36.02 11.67 21.40
N GLY A 166 -35.89 10.35 21.20
CA GLY A 166 -35.44 9.41 22.25
C GLY A 166 -34.02 9.67 22.75
N GLU A 167 -33.68 9.15 23.94
CA GLU A 167 -32.32 9.27 24.54
C GLU A 167 -31.23 8.54 23.73
N ALA A 168 -31.59 7.52 22.95
CA ALA A 168 -30.64 6.78 22.12
C ALA A 168 -30.42 7.48 20.77
N PRO A 169 -29.16 7.69 20.34
CA PRO A 169 -28.87 8.47 19.13
C PRO A 169 -29.31 7.78 17.83
N PHE A 170 -29.55 6.46 17.85
CA PHE A 170 -30.03 5.68 16.71
C PHE A 170 -30.62 4.34 17.14
N ILE A 171 -31.42 3.73 16.25
CA ILE A 171 -31.91 2.35 16.37
C ILE A 171 -31.15 1.46 15.38
N ARG A 172 -30.64 0.32 15.82
CA ARG A 172 -30.03 -0.68 14.92
C ARG A 172 -31.04 -1.75 14.53
N LEU A 173 -31.25 -1.93 13.23
CA LEU A 173 -32.09 -2.97 12.64
C LEU A 173 -31.21 -4.09 12.09
N SER A 174 -31.56 -5.34 12.40
CA SER A 174 -30.92 -6.49 11.78
C SER A 174 -31.42 -6.66 10.34
N GLY A 175 -30.67 -7.36 9.47
CA GLY A 175 -31.03 -7.46 8.04
C GLY A 175 -32.45 -7.98 7.76
N SER A 176 -33.04 -8.80 8.64
CA SER A 176 -34.43 -9.27 8.51
C SER A 176 -35.49 -8.22 8.89
N ASP A 177 -35.10 -7.22 9.68
CA ASP A 177 -35.99 -6.16 10.16
C ASP A 177 -35.95 -4.93 9.26
N VAL A 178 -35.04 -4.92 8.27
CA VAL A 178 -34.92 -3.83 7.31
C VAL A 178 -36.00 -3.97 6.23
N PRO A 179 -36.83 -2.92 6.00
CA PRO A 179 -37.83 -2.92 4.95
C PRO A 179 -37.25 -3.22 3.56
N ALA A 180 -38.02 -3.87 2.70
CA ALA A 180 -37.54 -4.40 1.43
C ALA A 180 -36.81 -3.35 0.55
N GLY A 181 -37.33 -2.12 0.42
CA GLY A 181 -36.70 -1.08 -0.39
C GLY A 181 -35.35 -0.59 0.14
N LEU A 182 -35.01 -0.90 1.39
CA LEU A 182 -33.72 -0.60 2.03
C LEU A 182 -32.84 -1.85 2.21
N ALA A 183 -33.36 -3.04 1.93
CA ALA A 183 -32.70 -4.33 2.12
C ALA A 183 -31.73 -4.65 0.97
N VAL A 184 -30.74 -3.77 0.77
CA VAL A 184 -29.73 -3.91 -0.30
C VAL A 184 -28.98 -5.25 -0.20
N PRO A 185 -28.55 -5.83 -1.33
CA PRO A 185 -27.74 -7.04 -1.31
C PRO A 185 -26.49 -6.89 -0.44
N GLN A 186 -26.22 -7.88 0.42
CA GLN A 186 -25.08 -7.91 1.35
C GLN A 186 -25.17 -6.87 2.49
N LEU A 187 -26.35 -6.32 2.77
CA LEU A 187 -26.60 -5.54 3.97
C LEU A 187 -26.26 -6.36 5.22
N LYS A 188 -25.42 -5.80 6.10
CA LYS A 188 -25.13 -6.40 7.40
C LYS A 188 -26.19 -6.01 8.43
N PHE A 189 -26.48 -4.71 8.51
CA PHE A 189 -27.50 -4.11 9.38
C PHE A 189 -27.78 -2.68 8.90
N ALA A 190 -28.87 -2.09 9.39
CA ALA A 190 -29.14 -0.68 9.21
C ALA A 190 -29.11 0.05 10.56
N GLU A 191 -28.70 1.31 10.54
CA GLU A 191 -28.82 2.22 11.68
C GLU A 191 -29.75 3.37 11.29
N VAL A 192 -30.82 3.53 12.05
CA VAL A 192 -31.82 4.57 11.84
C VAL A 192 -31.52 5.72 12.78
N TRP A 193 -31.11 6.84 12.20
CA TRP A 193 -30.79 8.08 12.89
C TRP A 193 -31.97 9.06 12.77
N PRO A 194 -32.04 10.10 13.60
CA PRO A 194 -33.13 11.09 13.55
C PRO A 194 -33.28 11.83 12.21
N THR A 195 -32.25 11.79 11.34
CA THR A 195 -32.24 12.53 10.07
C THR A 195 -31.99 11.67 8.83
N HIS A 196 -31.59 10.41 9.02
CA HIS A 196 -31.15 9.54 7.92
C HIS A 196 -31.14 8.06 8.32
N VAL A 197 -31.00 7.18 7.34
CA VAL A 197 -30.74 5.75 7.56
C VAL A 197 -29.38 5.39 6.98
N ASN A 198 -28.52 4.79 7.80
CA ASN A 198 -27.25 4.20 7.37
C ASN A 198 -27.47 2.72 7.04
N LEU A 199 -27.13 2.31 5.83
CA LEU A 199 -27.17 0.95 5.33
C LEU A 199 -25.74 0.39 5.31
N ILE A 200 -25.38 -0.42 6.31
CA ILE A 200 -23.99 -0.87 6.52
C ILE A 200 -23.70 -2.10 5.66
N LEU A 201 -22.78 -1.95 4.70
CA LEU A 201 -22.29 -3.06 3.86
C LEU A 201 -20.96 -3.63 4.37
N TYR A 202 -20.12 -2.77 4.95
CA TYR A 202 -18.82 -3.16 5.47
C TYR A 202 -18.58 -2.53 6.83
N THR A 203 -18.04 -3.33 7.74
CA THR A 203 -17.60 -2.89 9.05
C THR A 203 -16.40 -3.74 9.47
N ASN A 204 -15.42 -3.07 10.03
CA ASN A 204 -14.35 -3.62 10.87
C ASN A 204 -14.23 -2.70 12.13
N PRO A 205 -13.35 -3.00 13.10
CA PRO A 205 -13.23 -2.19 14.32
C PRO A 205 -12.94 -0.71 14.09
N ASP A 206 -12.28 -0.36 12.98
CA ASP A 206 -11.79 0.99 12.72
C ASP A 206 -12.63 1.73 11.68
N VAL A 207 -13.40 1.02 10.86
CA VAL A 207 -14.05 1.53 9.64
C VAL A 207 -15.45 0.96 9.49
N VAL A 208 -16.42 1.84 9.30
CA VAL A 208 -17.78 1.51 8.87
C VAL A 208 -18.03 2.19 7.53
N SER A 209 -18.62 1.48 6.58
CA SER A 209 -18.97 2.08 5.30
C SER A 209 -20.22 1.45 4.69
N GLY A 210 -20.99 2.27 3.99
CA GLY A 210 -22.20 1.85 3.34
C GLY A 210 -22.86 2.96 2.56
N PHE A 211 -24.19 2.89 2.47
CA PHE A 211 -25.02 3.92 1.88
C PHE A 211 -25.78 4.66 2.97
N ARG A 212 -25.94 5.96 2.82
CA ARG A 212 -26.74 6.80 3.70
C ARG A 212 -27.91 7.36 2.90
N VAL A 213 -29.11 7.16 3.42
CA VAL A 213 -30.37 7.61 2.84
C VAL A 213 -30.89 8.77 3.68
N TRP A 214 -30.79 9.99 3.17
CA TRP A 214 -31.25 11.19 3.86
C TRP A 214 -32.75 11.39 3.66
N THR A 215 -33.48 11.62 4.76
CA THR A 215 -34.95 11.82 4.72
C THR A 215 -35.34 13.30 4.74
N SER A 216 -34.40 14.17 5.10
CA SER A 216 -34.55 15.61 5.14
C SER A 216 -33.64 16.27 4.13
N SER A 217 -33.94 17.52 3.75
CA SER A 217 -33.09 18.35 2.89
C SER A 217 -31.81 18.84 3.58
N VAL A 218 -31.42 18.21 4.70
CA VAL A 218 -30.24 18.57 5.47
C VAL A 218 -29.00 18.20 4.67
N ALA A 219 -28.01 19.10 4.70
CA ALA A 219 -26.77 18.94 3.95
C ALA A 219 -26.07 17.64 4.35
N ALA A 220 -25.68 16.86 3.34
CA ALA A 220 -24.85 15.68 3.49
C ALA A 220 -23.64 15.97 4.39
N GLU A 221 -23.29 15.04 5.28
CA GLU A 221 -22.08 15.21 6.08
C GLU A 221 -20.85 15.25 5.16
N TYR A 222 -19.84 16.04 5.52
CA TYR A 222 -18.72 16.44 4.64
C TYR A 222 -17.89 15.30 3.99
N GLN A 223 -18.11 14.02 4.35
CA GLN A 223 -17.42 12.87 3.77
C GLN A 223 -18.32 11.98 2.89
N ASP A 224 -19.61 12.29 2.83
CA ASP A 224 -20.58 11.60 2.01
C ASP A 224 -20.29 11.90 0.52
N ARG A 225 -20.11 10.84 -0.26
CA ARG A 225 -19.94 10.95 -1.72
C ARG A 225 -21.32 10.81 -2.38
N PRO A 226 -21.74 11.77 -3.21
CA PRO A 226 -23.04 11.67 -3.87
C PRO A 226 -23.11 10.44 -4.78
N THR A 227 -24.28 9.82 -4.84
CA THR A 227 -24.63 8.82 -5.87
C THR A 227 -25.44 9.48 -6.99
N VAL A 228 -25.88 8.69 -7.97
CA VAL A 228 -26.85 9.16 -8.98
C VAL A 228 -28.25 9.41 -8.40
N ILE A 229 -28.53 8.91 -7.19
CA ILE A 229 -29.82 9.06 -6.51
C ILE A 229 -29.72 10.25 -5.55
N PRO A 230 -30.58 11.30 -5.67
CA PRO A 230 -30.37 12.59 -5.01
C PRO A 230 -30.24 12.55 -3.48
N PHE A 231 -30.90 11.60 -2.82
CA PHE A 231 -30.94 11.48 -1.35
C PHE A 231 -30.10 10.30 -0.83
N VAL A 232 -29.35 9.62 -1.70
CA VAL A 232 -28.47 8.51 -1.32
C VAL A 232 -27.01 8.89 -1.53
N PHE A 233 -26.21 8.64 -0.51
CA PHE A 233 -24.78 8.94 -0.51
C PHE A 233 -23.97 7.73 -0.09
N ARG A 234 -22.78 7.55 -0.66
CA ARG A 234 -21.80 6.59 -0.16
C ARG A 234 -21.05 7.23 1.00
N TYR A 235 -21.08 6.62 2.17
CA TYR A 235 -20.36 7.13 3.34
C TYR A 235 -19.28 6.14 3.77
N ARG A 236 -18.21 6.68 4.36
CA ARG A 236 -17.16 5.93 5.03
C ARG A 236 -16.78 6.68 6.30
N TYR A 237 -17.01 6.04 7.43
CA TYR A 237 -16.68 6.52 8.74
C TYR A 237 -15.49 5.73 9.31
N CYS A 238 -14.59 6.40 10.02
CA CYS A 238 -13.49 5.77 10.73
C CYS A 238 -13.06 6.66 11.90
N ASP A 239 -12.94 6.08 13.09
CA ASP A 239 -12.70 6.84 14.34
C ASP A 239 -11.35 7.55 14.35
N ASP A 240 -10.36 7.07 13.58
CA ASP A 240 -9.04 7.69 13.48
C ASP A 240 -8.99 8.91 12.55
N PHE A 241 -10.06 9.20 11.79
CA PHE A 241 -10.02 10.37 10.93
C PHE A 241 -10.04 11.65 11.77
N PRO A 242 -9.11 12.61 11.54
CA PRO A 242 -9.07 13.89 12.27
C PRO A 242 -10.37 14.71 12.16
N ILE A 243 -11.22 14.35 11.21
CA ILE A 243 -12.45 15.05 10.83
C ILE A 243 -13.73 14.32 11.29
N SER A 244 -13.59 13.16 11.93
CA SER A 244 -14.71 12.40 12.50
C SER A 244 -15.40 13.18 13.59
N ALA A 245 -16.72 13.01 13.74
CA ALA A 245 -17.53 13.80 14.67
C ALA A 245 -16.98 13.75 16.12
N ALA A 246 -16.48 12.60 16.55
CA ALA A 246 -15.88 12.41 17.88
C ALA A 246 -14.52 13.12 18.08
N ASN A 247 -13.83 13.49 17.00
CA ASN A 247 -12.52 14.16 17.04
C ASN A 247 -12.63 15.69 16.82
N ARG A 248 -13.85 16.22 16.71
CA ARG A 248 -14.08 17.66 16.61
C ARG A 248 -14.16 18.28 18.02
N PRO A 249 -13.54 19.44 18.24
CA PRO A 249 -13.57 20.13 19.54
C PRO A 249 -14.97 20.62 19.91
#